data_AF-A0A7K0A4J0-F1
#
_entry.id   AF-A0A7K0A4J0-F1
#
_cell.length_a   1.000
_cell.length_b   1.000
_cell.length_c   1.000
_cell.angle_alpha   90.00
_cell.angle_beta   90.00
_cell.angle_gamma   90.00
#
_symmetry.space_group_name_H-M   'P 1'
#
loop_
_entity.id
_entity.type
_entity.pdbx_description
1 polymer ?
#
loop_
_entity_poly.entity_id
_entity_poly.type
_entity_poly.pdbx_seq_one_letter_code
_entity_poly.pdbx_strand_id
1 'polypeptide(L)'
;MIDLKLLRDDPERVRKAYARRGGIEGLDGVLDLDRRYLDLLRRVEALRAEQNVASKAIGQASPDQRPAAIEEAKELSDRLKQLEPELEAVEGELQEALAYLPNLPDESVPDGLTEDDNVVEREVGERPGFDFEPLDHVTLGERLGIFDSERGAKTSGSRFVYLTGPGVILEMALVRFAIDFLGERGFTPVIPPVLVRQQAMFGTGFLPTEEHEFYRSERDDLYLVGTSEVPLAAMHEDEVLPADRLPRRYAGYSPCFRREAGTYGKDTKGLVRVHQFDKVE
;
A
#
# COMPACT_ATOMS: atom_id res chain seq x y z
N MET A 1 5.25 5.81 3.04
CA MET A 1 6.72 5.72 2.91
C MET A 1 7.37 6.30 4.17
N ILE A 2 8.56 5.82 4.53
CA ILE A 2 9.32 6.35 5.67
C ILE A 2 9.99 7.67 5.29
N ASP A 3 10.07 8.60 6.23
CA ASP A 3 10.80 9.85 6.07
C ASP A 3 12.30 9.59 5.84
N LEU A 4 12.82 9.99 4.67
CA LEU A 4 14.24 9.94 4.33
C LEU A 4 15.13 10.66 5.34
N LYS A 5 14.63 11.71 6.00
CA LYS A 5 15.37 12.38 7.07
C LYS A 5 15.62 11.45 8.25
N LEU A 6 14.62 10.67 8.67
CA LEU A 6 14.78 9.67 9.73
C LEU A 6 15.85 8.64 9.36
N LEU A 7 15.83 8.16 8.11
CA LEU A 7 16.81 7.19 7.61
C LEU A 7 18.24 7.74 7.65
N ARG A 8 18.42 9.03 7.35
CA ARG A 8 19.73 9.71 7.39
C ARG A 8 20.22 10.02 8.79
N ASP A 9 19.34 10.55 9.63
CA ASP A 9 19.70 11.07 10.95
C ASP A 9 19.99 9.93 11.93
N ASP A 10 19.28 8.80 11.82
CA ASP A 10 19.45 7.66 12.72
C ASP A 10 19.23 6.29 12.01
N PRO A 11 20.13 5.90 11.09
CA PRO A 11 20.02 4.64 10.38
C PRO A 11 20.12 3.42 11.31
N GLU A 12 20.82 3.52 12.44
CA GLU A 12 20.97 2.42 13.40
C GLU A 12 19.65 2.10 14.11
N ARG A 13 18.88 3.14 14.50
CA ARG A 13 17.54 2.93 15.05
C ARG A 13 16.62 2.21 14.06
N VAL A 14 16.68 2.60 12.78
CA VAL A 14 15.90 1.97 11.71
C VAL A 14 16.31 0.50 11.53
N ARG A 15 17.62 0.22 11.45
CA ARG A 15 18.16 -1.14 11.38
C ARG A 15 17.70 -2.01 12.55
N LYS A 16 17.78 -1.47 13.77
CA LYS A 16 17.32 -2.18 14.98
C LYS A 16 15.82 -2.46 14.93
N ALA A 17 15.01 -1.50 14.47
CA ALA A 17 13.57 -1.69 14.33
C ALA A 17 13.24 -2.79 13.30
N TYR A 18 13.92 -2.82 12.16
CA TYR A 18 13.75 -3.89 11.16
C TYR A 18 14.27 -5.25 11.62
N ALA A 19 15.33 -5.30 12.43
CA ALA A 19 15.82 -6.56 12.98
C ALA A 19 14.75 -7.30 13.81
N ARG A 20 13.83 -6.57 14.46
CA ARG A 20 12.69 -7.13 15.19
C ARG A 20 11.68 -7.87 14.30
N ARG A 21 11.75 -7.65 12.98
CA ARG A 21 10.92 -8.31 11.94
C ARG A 21 11.71 -9.29 11.08
N GLY A 22 12.91 -9.70 11.53
CA GLY A 22 13.81 -10.58 10.79
C GLY A 22 14.79 -9.87 9.86
N GLY A 23 14.84 -8.54 9.90
CA GLY A 23 15.66 -7.72 9.00
C GLY A 23 14.92 -7.38 7.70
N ILE A 24 15.38 -6.33 7.03
CA ILE A 24 14.87 -5.88 5.73
C ILE A 24 16.05 -5.66 4.79
N GLU A 25 16.00 -6.30 3.64
CA GLU A 25 16.95 -6.06 2.55
C GLU A 25 16.66 -4.70 1.89
N GLY A 26 17.68 -4.06 1.34
CA GLY A 26 17.52 -2.82 0.57
C GLY A 26 17.64 -1.51 1.35
N LEU A 27 17.62 -1.51 2.69
CA LEU A 27 17.83 -0.27 3.48
C LEU A 27 19.16 0.41 3.13
N ASP A 28 20.26 -0.34 3.06
CA ASP A 28 21.57 0.21 2.71
C ASP A 28 21.59 0.75 1.26
N GLY A 29 20.89 0.09 0.34
CA GLY A 29 20.71 0.56 -1.04
C GLY A 29 19.97 1.90 -1.10
N VAL A 30 18.90 2.06 -0.31
CA VAL A 30 18.17 3.34 -0.18
C VAL A 30 19.08 4.44 0.37
N LEU A 31 19.89 4.15 1.39
CA LEU A 31 20.84 5.11 1.96
C LEU A 31 21.92 5.52 0.95
N ASP A 32 22.41 4.58 0.14
CA ASP A 32 23.40 4.87 -0.90
C ASP A 32 22.80 5.68 -2.06
N LEU A 33 21.58 5.37 -2.48
CA LEU A 33 20.83 6.14 -3.47
C LEU A 33 20.55 7.56 -2.99
N ASP A 34 20.12 7.74 -1.74
CA ASP A 34 19.89 9.06 -1.15
C ASP A 34 21.19 9.90 -1.08
N ARG A 35 22.33 9.29 -0.71
CA ARG A 35 23.63 9.98 -0.75
C ARG A 35 24.01 10.42 -2.17
N ARG A 36 23.82 9.54 -3.16
CA ARG A 36 24.08 9.85 -4.58
C ARG A 36 23.16 10.97 -5.06
N TYR A 37 21.87 10.91 -4.75
CA TYR A 37 20.87 11.92 -5.08
C TYR A 37 21.28 13.29 -4.54
N LEU A 38 21.62 13.38 -3.24
CA LEU A 38 22.00 14.66 -2.61
C LEU A 38 23.30 15.24 -3.19
N ASP A 39 24.28 14.39 -3.51
CA ASP A 39 25.53 14.85 -4.13
C ASP A 39 25.30 15.36 -5.57
N LEU A 40 24.51 14.64 -6.37
CA LEU A 40 24.13 15.07 -7.72
C LEU A 40 23.30 16.35 -7.68
N LEU A 41 22.30 16.42 -6.80
CA LEU A 41 21.44 17.59 -6.62
C LEU A 41 22.28 18.82 -6.32
N ARG A 42 23.21 18.73 -5.36
CA ARG A 42 24.14 19.82 -5.02
C ARG A 42 25.00 20.24 -6.22
N ARG A 43 25.52 19.30 -7.00
CA ARG A 43 26.34 19.60 -8.19
C ARG A 43 25.51 20.29 -9.28
N VAL A 44 24.31 19.81 -9.54
CA VAL A 44 23.37 20.39 -10.52
C VAL A 44 22.97 21.80 -10.10
N GLU A 45 22.63 22.01 -8.83
CA GLU A 45 22.29 23.35 -8.30
C GLU A 45 23.46 24.33 -8.38
N ALA A 46 24.69 23.88 -8.06
CA ALA A 46 25.90 24.69 -8.22
C ALA A 46 26.12 25.09 -9.69
N LEU A 47 26.03 24.14 -10.63
CA LEU A 47 26.17 24.41 -12.06
C LEU A 47 25.06 25.32 -12.59
N ARG A 48 23.82 25.19 -12.12
CA ARG A 48 22.72 26.11 -12.46
C ARG A 48 23.02 27.53 -11.97
N ALA A 49 23.57 27.66 -10.75
CA ALA A 49 23.98 28.96 -10.23
C ALA A 49 25.11 29.58 -11.07
N GLU A 50 26.15 28.80 -11.40
CA GLU A 50 27.26 29.22 -12.27
C GLU A 50 26.77 29.62 -13.67
N GLN A 51 25.91 28.81 -14.29
CA GLN A 51 25.34 29.09 -15.61
C GLN A 51 24.53 30.39 -15.60
N ASN A 52 23.76 30.65 -14.54
CA ASN A 52 23.01 31.91 -14.39
C ASN A 52 23.92 33.13 -14.27
N VAL A 53 25.07 32.99 -13.59
CA VAL A 53 26.09 34.06 -13.50
C VAL A 53 26.77 34.26 -14.85
N ALA A 54 27.22 33.21 -15.52
CA ALA A 54 27.85 33.26 -16.84
C ALA A 54 26.91 33.87 -17.90
N SER A 55 25.63 33.49 -17.89
CA SER A 55 24.61 34.05 -18.79
C SER A 55 24.43 35.56 -18.62
N LYS A 56 24.48 36.07 -17.38
CA LYS A 56 24.46 37.52 -17.11
C LYS A 56 25.75 38.20 -17.57
N ALA A 57 26.89 37.56 -17.38
CA ALA A 57 28.19 38.08 -17.80
C ALA A 57 28.30 38.25 -19.33
N ILE A 58 27.70 37.35 -20.14
CA ILE A 58 27.65 37.49 -21.61
C ILE A 58 26.97 38.82 -22.05
N GLY A 59 25.91 39.22 -21.35
CA GLY A 59 25.21 40.48 -21.60
C GLY A 59 26.04 41.72 -21.25
N GLN A 60 27.00 41.58 -20.34
CA GLN A 60 27.86 42.66 -19.84
C GLN A 60 29.26 42.68 -20.47
N ALA A 61 29.66 41.61 -21.16
CA ALA A 61 30.98 41.46 -21.76
C ALA A 61 31.20 42.39 -22.96
N SER A 62 32.42 42.92 -23.10
CA SER A 62 32.85 43.64 -24.30
C SER A 62 32.91 42.71 -25.52
N PRO A 63 32.88 43.24 -26.76
CA PRO A 63 32.93 42.42 -27.98
C PRO A 63 34.09 41.42 -28.02
N ASP A 64 35.23 41.79 -27.44
CA ASP A 64 36.46 40.97 -27.43
C ASP A 64 36.41 39.83 -26.39
N GLN A 65 35.65 40.00 -25.30
CA GLN A 65 35.51 39.02 -24.21
C GLN A 65 34.28 38.13 -24.36
N ARG A 66 33.29 38.58 -25.15
CA ARG A 66 32.02 37.87 -25.37
C ARG A 66 32.20 36.44 -25.91
N PRO A 67 33.12 36.12 -26.85
CA PRO A 67 33.30 34.75 -27.32
C PRO A 67 33.72 33.77 -26.22
N ALA A 68 34.61 34.19 -25.32
CA ALA A 68 35.06 33.36 -24.20
C ALA A 68 33.94 33.12 -23.19
N ALA A 69 33.15 34.15 -22.86
CA ALA A 69 32.00 34.02 -21.97
C ALA A 69 30.89 33.12 -22.55
N ILE A 70 30.71 33.11 -23.88
CA ILE A 70 29.78 32.21 -24.56
C ILE A 70 30.26 30.75 -24.45
N GLU A 71 31.56 30.50 -24.63
CA GLU A 71 32.10 29.14 -24.53
C GLU A 71 31.99 28.59 -23.11
N GLU A 72 32.29 29.40 -22.09
CA GLU A 72 32.12 29.03 -20.68
C GLU A 72 30.66 28.67 -20.34
N ALA A 73 29.69 29.49 -20.78
CA ALA A 73 28.27 29.19 -20.58
C ALA A 73 27.81 27.92 -21.33
N LYS A 74 28.40 27.65 -22.49
CA LYS A 74 28.13 26.44 -23.27
C LYS A 74 28.68 25.20 -22.59
N GLU A 75 29.92 25.23 -22.09
CA GLU A 75 30.50 24.14 -21.29
C GLU A 75 29.63 23.81 -20.06
N LEU A 76 29.17 24.83 -19.34
CA LEU A 76 28.23 24.66 -18.21
C LEU A 76 26.91 24.03 -18.66
N SER A 77 26.36 24.48 -19.79
CA SER A 77 25.13 23.89 -20.36
C SER A 77 25.32 22.43 -20.74
N ASP A 78 26.46 22.05 -21.29
CA ASP A 78 26.71 20.68 -21.73
C ASP A 78 26.95 19.74 -20.53
N ARG A 79 27.55 20.24 -19.44
CA ARG A 79 27.65 19.50 -18.17
C ARG A 79 26.28 19.31 -17.52
N LEU A 80 25.42 20.33 -17.52
CA LEU A 80 24.04 20.20 -17.02
C LEU A 80 23.24 19.17 -17.80
N LYS A 81 23.33 19.16 -19.14
CA LYS A 81 22.68 18.14 -20.00
C LYS A 81 23.13 16.71 -19.70
N GLN A 82 24.30 16.52 -19.09
CA GLN A 82 24.78 15.20 -18.67
C GLN A 82 24.27 14.81 -17.28
N LEU A 83 24.28 15.76 -16.33
CA LEU A 83 23.96 15.48 -14.93
C LEU A 83 22.47 15.54 -14.59
N GLU A 84 21.67 16.32 -15.32
CA GLU A 84 20.22 16.42 -15.07
C GLU A 84 19.50 15.08 -15.31
N PRO A 85 19.75 14.34 -16.41
CA PRO A 85 19.17 13.01 -16.58
C PRO A 85 19.66 11.99 -15.54
N GLU A 86 20.91 12.10 -15.09
CA GLU A 86 21.45 11.24 -14.03
C GLU A 86 20.76 11.52 -12.69
N LEU A 87 20.52 12.80 -12.37
CA LEU A 87 19.77 13.20 -11.17
C LEU A 87 18.34 12.64 -11.20
N GLU A 88 17.63 12.81 -12.32
CA GLU A 88 16.27 12.31 -12.49
C GLU A 88 16.21 10.77 -12.38
N ALA A 89 17.18 10.07 -12.98
CA ALA A 89 17.27 8.61 -12.88
C ALA A 89 17.50 8.15 -11.44
N VAL A 90 18.44 8.77 -10.72
CA VAL A 90 18.73 8.41 -9.32
C VAL A 90 17.55 8.76 -8.40
N GLU A 91 16.83 9.85 -8.68
CA GLU A 91 15.60 10.18 -7.96
C GLU A 91 14.53 9.11 -8.15
N GLY A 92 14.32 8.65 -9.39
CA GLY A 92 13.43 7.54 -9.71
C GLY A 92 13.81 6.24 -8.99
N GLU A 93 15.08 5.82 -9.10
CA GLU A 93 15.63 4.64 -8.40
C GLU A 93 15.42 4.74 -6.89
N LEU A 94 15.62 5.93 -6.31
CA LEU A 94 15.41 6.18 -4.88
C LEU A 94 13.94 6.03 -4.48
N GLN A 95 13.00 6.63 -5.23
CA GLN A 95 11.57 6.51 -4.94
C GLN A 95 11.08 5.06 -5.07
N GLU A 96 11.55 4.34 -6.10
CA GLU A 96 11.23 2.92 -6.26
C GLU A 96 11.73 2.10 -5.08
N ALA A 97 13.01 2.26 -4.70
CA ALA A 97 13.59 1.52 -3.57
C ALA A 97 12.91 1.86 -2.23
N LEU A 98 12.54 3.12 -2.02
CA LEU A 98 11.80 3.56 -0.83
C LEU A 98 10.42 2.92 -0.71
N ALA A 99 9.74 2.67 -1.83
CA ALA A 99 8.40 2.08 -1.84
C ALA A 99 8.37 0.64 -1.31
N TYR A 100 9.50 -0.07 -1.37
CA TYR A 100 9.63 -1.43 -0.82
C TYR A 100 9.95 -1.46 0.68
N LEU A 101 10.30 -0.34 1.30
CA LEU A 101 10.58 -0.30 2.74
C LEU A 101 9.27 -0.33 3.54
N PRO A 102 9.05 -1.35 4.38
CA PRO A 102 7.82 -1.45 5.17
C PRO A 102 7.84 -0.45 6.33
N ASN A 103 6.69 -0.22 6.96
CA ASN A 103 6.64 0.64 8.14
C ASN A 103 7.49 0.09 9.30
N LEU A 104 8.02 0.99 10.14
CA LEU A 104 8.76 0.62 11.35
C LEU A 104 7.78 0.04 12.39
N PRO A 105 8.11 -1.10 13.03
CA PRO A 105 7.31 -1.58 14.15
C PRO A 105 7.41 -0.59 15.31
N ASP A 106 6.26 -0.26 15.91
CA ASP A 106 6.22 0.56 17.12
C ASP A 106 6.95 -0.13 18.29
N GLU A 107 7.44 0.66 19.25
CA GLU A 107 8.16 0.14 20.41
C GLU A 107 7.27 -0.75 21.30
N SER A 108 5.95 -0.55 21.28
CA SER A 108 4.98 -1.34 22.03
C SER A 108 4.68 -2.72 21.44
N VAL A 109 5.00 -2.94 20.16
CA VAL A 109 4.73 -4.22 19.48
C VAL A 109 5.67 -5.30 20.02
N PRO A 110 5.21 -6.49 20.42
CA PRO A 110 6.12 -7.58 20.83
C PRO A 110 7.06 -7.99 19.69
N ASP A 111 8.29 -8.40 20.04
CA ASP A 111 9.23 -8.97 19.07
C ASP A 111 8.77 -10.38 18.68
N GLY A 112 8.82 -10.69 17.38
CA GLY A 112 8.40 -11.98 16.84
C GLY A 112 8.68 -12.08 15.34
N LEU A 113 8.89 -13.30 14.86
CA LEU A 113 9.17 -13.59 13.44
C LEU A 113 8.02 -14.34 12.77
N THR A 114 7.22 -15.08 13.54
CA THR A 114 6.11 -15.87 13.02
C THR A 114 4.82 -15.63 13.80
N GLU A 115 3.71 -16.19 13.31
CA GLU A 115 2.42 -16.13 13.98
C GLU A 115 2.41 -16.82 15.37
N ASP A 116 3.34 -17.75 15.61
CA ASP A 116 3.48 -18.45 16.90
C ASP A 116 4.09 -17.55 18.00
N ASP A 117 4.78 -16.48 17.62
CA ASP A 117 5.37 -15.51 18.55
C ASP A 117 4.34 -14.45 19.02
N ASN A 118 3.13 -14.46 18.45
CA ASN A 118 2.09 -13.51 18.81
C ASN A 118 1.64 -13.70 20.26
N VAL A 119 1.44 -12.57 20.96
CA VAL A 119 0.97 -12.56 22.34
C VAL A 119 -0.54 -12.33 22.37
N VAL A 120 -1.27 -13.24 23.03
CA VAL A 120 -2.72 -13.08 23.27
C VAL A 120 -2.93 -11.97 24.32
N GLU A 121 -3.50 -10.84 23.91
CA GLU A 121 -3.78 -9.71 24.81
C GLU A 121 -5.00 -9.98 25.71
N ARG A 122 -6.08 -10.52 25.13
CA ARG A 122 -7.34 -10.75 25.84
C ARG A 122 -8.20 -11.81 25.14
N GLU A 123 -8.77 -12.71 25.93
CA GLU A 123 -9.88 -13.58 25.51
C GLU A 123 -11.18 -13.10 26.16
N VAL A 124 -12.28 -13.08 25.41
CA VAL A 124 -13.61 -12.64 25.90
C VAL A 124 -14.66 -13.68 25.56
N GLY A 125 -15.45 -14.08 26.55
CA GLY A 125 -16.46 -15.13 26.43
C GLY A 125 -15.90 -16.52 26.72
N GLU A 126 -16.79 -17.52 26.70
CA GLU A 126 -16.44 -18.93 26.90
C GLU A 126 -16.69 -19.71 25.61
N ARG A 127 -15.84 -20.69 25.31
CA ARG A 127 -16.06 -21.60 24.17
C ARG A 127 -17.27 -22.50 24.49
N PRO A 128 -18.27 -22.61 23.60
CA PRO A 128 -19.44 -23.44 23.87
C PRO A 128 -19.03 -24.91 24.00
N GLY A 129 -19.58 -25.59 25.01
CA GLY A 129 -19.59 -27.04 25.08
C GLY A 129 -20.73 -27.60 24.24
N PHE A 130 -20.47 -28.68 23.50
CA PHE A 130 -21.49 -29.39 22.73
C PHE A 130 -21.70 -30.80 23.31
N ASP A 131 -22.96 -31.22 23.43
CA ASP A 131 -23.37 -32.59 23.77
C ASP A 131 -23.56 -33.47 22.52
N PHE A 132 -23.19 -32.93 21.35
CA PHE A 132 -23.15 -33.60 20.06
C PHE A 132 -21.84 -33.28 19.33
N GLU A 133 -21.53 -34.04 18.27
CA GLU A 133 -20.39 -33.75 17.40
C GLU A 133 -20.69 -32.50 16.54
N PRO A 134 -20.00 -31.36 16.77
CA PRO A 134 -20.27 -30.14 16.02
C PRO A 134 -19.89 -30.32 14.55
N LEU A 135 -20.76 -29.88 13.66
CA LEU A 135 -20.46 -29.82 12.23
C LEU A 135 -19.69 -28.54 11.91
N ASP A 136 -18.76 -28.60 10.96
CA ASP A 136 -18.15 -27.41 10.40
C ASP A 136 -19.16 -26.55 9.61
N HIS A 137 -18.79 -25.30 9.33
CA HIS A 137 -19.67 -24.36 8.64
C HIS A 137 -20.00 -24.79 7.21
N VAL A 138 -19.11 -25.54 6.56
CA VAL A 138 -19.32 -26.04 5.19
C VAL A 138 -20.44 -27.06 5.18
N THR A 139 -20.30 -28.11 5.98
CA THR A 139 -21.26 -29.20 6.11
C THR A 139 -22.61 -28.67 6.58
N LEU A 140 -22.62 -27.74 7.54
CA LEU A 140 -23.84 -27.11 8.02
C LEU A 140 -24.52 -26.28 6.92
N GLY A 141 -23.76 -25.45 6.22
CA GLY A 141 -24.29 -24.58 5.16
C GLY A 141 -24.84 -25.37 3.95
N GLU A 142 -24.18 -26.45 3.56
CA GLU A 142 -24.66 -27.35 2.51
C GLU A 142 -25.93 -28.10 2.93
N ARG A 143 -25.99 -28.63 4.17
CA ARG A 143 -27.19 -29.29 4.71
C ARG A 143 -28.39 -28.36 4.79
N LEU A 144 -28.16 -27.09 5.11
CA LEU A 144 -29.20 -26.07 5.15
C LEU A 144 -29.57 -25.52 3.77
N GLY A 145 -28.83 -25.88 2.71
CA GLY A 145 -29.05 -25.35 1.36
C GLY A 145 -28.75 -23.85 1.22
N ILE A 146 -27.87 -23.32 2.08
CA ILE A 146 -27.47 -21.91 2.07
C ILE A 146 -26.09 -21.70 1.42
N PHE A 147 -25.28 -22.75 1.29
CA PHE A 147 -24.01 -22.74 0.54
C PHE A 147 -24.09 -23.70 -0.63
N ASP A 148 -23.51 -23.28 -1.76
CA ASP A 148 -23.36 -24.12 -2.94
C ASP A 148 -21.97 -23.93 -3.56
N SER A 149 -21.02 -24.73 -3.03
CA SER A 149 -19.63 -24.77 -3.46
C SER A 149 -19.48 -25.45 -4.83
N GLU A 150 -20.34 -26.40 -5.18
CA GLU A 150 -20.27 -27.12 -6.46
C GLU A 150 -20.57 -26.19 -7.62
N ARG A 151 -21.66 -25.40 -7.53
CA ARG A 151 -21.98 -24.40 -8.55
C ARG A 151 -20.97 -23.25 -8.54
N GLY A 152 -20.44 -22.86 -7.38
CA GLY A 152 -19.36 -21.88 -7.28
C GLY A 152 -18.13 -22.32 -8.05
N ALA A 153 -17.66 -23.55 -7.80
CA ALA A 153 -16.54 -24.18 -8.49
C ALA A 153 -16.78 -24.32 -10.00
N LYS A 154 -17.99 -24.72 -10.40
CA LYS A 154 -18.37 -24.85 -11.81
C LYS A 154 -18.36 -23.51 -12.55
N THR A 155 -18.75 -22.42 -11.89
CA THR A 155 -18.85 -21.10 -12.54
C THR A 155 -17.51 -20.36 -12.55
N SER A 156 -16.80 -20.34 -11.43
CA SER A 156 -15.65 -19.43 -11.23
C SER A 156 -14.36 -20.15 -10.85
N GLY A 157 -14.37 -21.48 -10.74
CA GLY A 157 -13.24 -22.26 -10.22
C GLY A 157 -13.25 -22.37 -8.69
N SER A 158 -12.21 -22.98 -8.12
CA SER A 158 -12.09 -23.16 -6.67
C SER A 158 -12.17 -21.84 -5.89
N ARG A 159 -12.44 -21.91 -4.58
CA ARG A 159 -12.51 -20.74 -3.68
C ARG A 159 -13.63 -19.74 -4.02
N PHE A 160 -14.68 -20.20 -4.69
CA PHE A 160 -15.95 -19.49 -4.86
C PHE A 160 -17.10 -20.35 -4.33
N VAL A 161 -18.04 -19.71 -3.65
CA VAL A 161 -19.22 -20.35 -3.06
C VAL A 161 -20.42 -19.46 -3.34
N TYR A 162 -21.53 -20.03 -3.81
CA TYR A 162 -22.80 -19.30 -3.83
C TYR A 162 -23.43 -19.30 -2.44
N LEU A 163 -23.86 -18.14 -1.96
CA LEU A 163 -24.82 -18.04 -0.89
C LEU A 163 -26.23 -18.04 -1.47
N THR A 164 -27.15 -18.79 -0.86
CA THR A 164 -28.53 -18.94 -1.35
C THR A 164 -29.56 -18.82 -0.23
N GLY A 165 -30.77 -18.38 -0.61
CA GLY A 165 -31.94 -18.36 0.27
C GLY A 165 -31.68 -17.63 1.59
N PRO A 166 -31.96 -18.26 2.75
CA PRO A 166 -31.69 -17.65 4.06
C PRO A 166 -30.24 -17.25 4.32
N GLY A 167 -29.26 -17.85 3.64
CA GLY A 167 -27.84 -17.48 3.77
C GLY A 167 -27.58 -16.05 3.30
N VAL A 168 -28.17 -15.65 2.18
CA VAL A 168 -28.07 -14.28 1.66
C VAL A 168 -28.74 -13.28 2.62
N ILE A 169 -29.89 -13.64 3.18
CA ILE A 169 -30.58 -12.78 4.15
C ILE A 169 -29.73 -12.59 5.40
N LEU A 170 -29.07 -13.64 5.88
CA LEU A 170 -28.17 -13.57 7.02
C LEU A 170 -26.93 -12.70 6.73
N GLU A 171 -26.29 -12.88 5.56
CA GLU A 171 -25.15 -12.05 5.13
C GLU A 171 -25.51 -10.57 5.11
N MET A 172 -26.62 -10.21 4.45
CA MET A 172 -27.10 -8.83 4.38
C MET A 172 -27.46 -8.27 5.75
N ALA A 173 -28.03 -9.10 6.64
CA ALA A 173 -28.32 -8.69 8.01
C ALA A 173 -27.04 -8.42 8.83
N LEU A 174 -25.98 -9.21 8.64
CA LEU A 174 -24.69 -9.01 9.29
C LEU A 174 -24.01 -7.73 8.79
N VAL A 175 -24.00 -7.50 7.48
CA VAL A 175 -23.48 -6.26 6.87
C VAL A 175 -24.24 -5.06 7.44
N ARG A 176 -25.58 -5.13 7.44
CA ARG A 176 -26.41 -4.04 7.96
C ARG A 176 -26.16 -3.77 9.44
N PHE A 177 -26.07 -4.82 10.25
CA PHE A 177 -25.75 -4.72 11.67
C PHE A 177 -24.42 -4.02 11.90
N ALA A 178 -23.36 -4.42 11.18
CA ALA A 178 -22.02 -3.82 11.33
C ALA A 178 -22.02 -2.32 10.96
N ILE A 179 -22.68 -1.96 9.86
CA ILE A 179 -22.81 -0.56 9.44
C ILE A 179 -23.57 0.28 10.46
N ASP A 180 -24.72 -0.21 10.96
CA ASP A 180 -25.49 0.51 11.98
C ASP A 180 -24.68 0.65 13.28
N PHE A 181 -24.00 -0.42 13.71
CA PHE A 181 -23.18 -0.45 14.91
C PHE A 181 -22.03 0.58 14.85
N LEU A 182 -21.36 0.70 13.71
CA LEU A 182 -20.30 1.69 13.50
C LEU A 182 -20.88 3.11 13.33
N GLY A 183 -22.02 3.24 12.67
CA GLY A 183 -22.75 4.51 12.51
C GLY A 183 -23.12 5.13 13.86
N GLU A 184 -23.63 4.34 14.80
CA GLU A 184 -23.90 4.76 16.18
C GLU A 184 -22.63 5.22 16.93
N ARG A 185 -21.44 4.85 16.45
CA ARG A 185 -20.12 5.22 17.00
C ARG A 185 -19.46 6.37 16.24
N GLY A 186 -20.21 7.04 15.36
CA GLY A 186 -19.78 8.25 14.65
C GLY A 186 -18.92 7.96 13.41
N PHE A 187 -18.95 6.73 12.89
CA PHE A 187 -18.39 6.43 11.58
C PHE A 187 -19.40 6.79 10.49
N THR A 188 -18.93 7.39 9.40
CA THR A 188 -19.76 7.67 8.24
C THR A 188 -19.84 6.40 7.38
N PRO A 189 -21.03 5.84 7.12
CA PRO A 189 -21.17 4.69 6.22
C PRO A 189 -20.80 5.06 4.78
N VAL A 190 -20.04 4.20 4.12
CA VAL A 190 -19.59 4.41 2.73
C VAL A 190 -19.71 3.10 1.95
N ILE A 191 -20.15 3.20 0.70
CA ILE A 191 -19.98 2.14 -0.31
C ILE A 191 -18.93 2.66 -1.29
N PRO A 192 -17.66 2.24 -1.18
CA PRO A 192 -16.61 2.73 -2.05
C PRO A 192 -16.59 2.01 -3.42
N PRO A 193 -15.92 2.58 -4.44
CA PRO A 193 -15.62 1.88 -5.68
C PRO A 193 -14.76 0.64 -5.41
N VAL A 194 -15.04 -0.45 -6.13
CA VAL A 194 -14.24 -1.70 -6.02
C VAL A 194 -13.16 -1.84 -7.09
N LEU A 195 -13.19 -0.96 -8.09
CA LEU A 195 -12.13 -0.82 -9.10
C LEU A 195 -11.43 0.52 -8.85
N VAL A 196 -10.12 0.45 -8.62
CA VAL A 196 -9.30 1.63 -8.30
C VAL A 196 -8.11 1.75 -9.24
N ARG A 197 -7.57 2.97 -9.37
CA ARG A 197 -6.35 3.23 -10.13
C ARG A 197 -5.12 2.71 -9.38
N GLN A 198 -4.04 2.47 -10.11
CA GLN A 198 -2.75 2.06 -9.56
C GLN A 198 -2.29 2.96 -8.40
N GLN A 199 -2.47 4.27 -8.53
CA GLN A 199 -2.06 5.25 -7.53
C GLN A 199 -2.69 4.99 -6.14
N ALA A 200 -3.98 4.62 -6.10
CA ALA A 200 -4.65 4.29 -4.84
C ALA A 200 -4.03 3.04 -4.17
N MET A 201 -3.72 2.02 -4.98
CA MET A 201 -3.05 0.80 -4.49
C MET A 201 -1.63 1.07 -3.98
N PHE A 202 -0.91 1.97 -4.65
CA PHE A 202 0.43 2.42 -4.24
C PHE A 202 0.37 3.24 -2.94
N GLY A 203 -0.58 4.18 -2.85
CA GLY A 203 -0.75 5.04 -1.67
C GLY A 203 -1.03 4.27 -0.38
N THR A 204 -1.71 3.12 -0.46
CA THR A 204 -1.95 2.23 0.67
C THR A 204 -0.89 1.14 0.86
N GLY A 205 0.15 1.10 0.02
CA GLY A 205 1.28 0.17 0.16
C GLY A 205 1.03 -1.25 -0.35
N PHE A 206 -0.07 -1.50 -1.06
CA PHE A 206 -0.29 -2.80 -1.72
C PHE A 206 0.54 -2.95 -2.99
N LEU A 207 0.84 -1.83 -3.67
CA LEU A 207 1.85 -1.78 -4.71
C LEU A 207 3.09 -1.03 -4.18
N PRO A 208 4.30 -1.47 -4.57
CA PRO A 208 4.60 -2.57 -5.50
C PRO A 208 4.70 -3.97 -4.85
N THR A 209 4.66 -4.08 -3.52
CA THR A 209 5.05 -5.30 -2.78
C THR A 209 4.09 -6.48 -2.92
N GLU A 210 2.80 -6.23 -3.06
CA GLU A 210 1.75 -7.27 -3.02
C GLU A 210 0.99 -7.39 -4.35
N GLU A 211 1.57 -6.95 -5.47
CA GLU A 211 0.89 -6.93 -6.79
C GLU A 211 0.26 -8.28 -7.17
N HIS A 212 0.93 -9.39 -6.81
CA HIS A 212 0.48 -10.75 -7.10
C HIS A 212 -0.81 -11.16 -6.37
N GLU A 213 -1.19 -10.47 -5.30
CA GLU A 213 -2.41 -10.74 -4.52
C GLU A 213 -3.67 -10.11 -5.10
N PHE A 214 -3.55 -9.20 -6.08
CA PHE A 214 -4.68 -8.44 -6.61
C PHE A 214 -5.03 -8.82 -8.05
N TYR A 215 -6.32 -8.76 -8.37
CA TYR A 215 -6.79 -8.88 -9.74
C TYR A 215 -6.69 -7.51 -10.44
N ARG A 216 -6.19 -7.51 -11.68
CA ARG A 216 -6.06 -6.31 -12.53
C ARG A 216 -6.87 -6.46 -13.81
N SER A 217 -7.66 -5.44 -14.16
CA SER A 217 -8.22 -5.26 -15.50
C SER A 217 -7.16 -4.60 -16.37
N GLU A 218 -6.45 -5.39 -17.17
CA GLU A 218 -5.36 -4.88 -18.03
C GLU A 218 -5.83 -3.87 -19.09
N ARG A 219 -7.08 -4.00 -19.56
CA ARG A 219 -7.62 -3.12 -20.62
C ARG A 219 -7.93 -1.72 -20.13
N ASP A 220 -8.35 -1.60 -18.87
CA ASP A 220 -8.78 -0.34 -18.27
C ASP A 220 -7.76 0.22 -17.28
N ASP A 221 -6.71 -0.56 -16.99
CA ASP A 221 -5.69 -0.26 -16.00
C ASP A 221 -6.26 0.04 -14.59
N LEU A 222 -7.17 -0.84 -14.16
CA LEU A 222 -7.83 -0.77 -12.86
C LEU A 222 -7.61 -2.06 -12.06
N TYR A 223 -7.54 -1.94 -10.75
CA TYR A 223 -7.36 -3.05 -9.82
C TYR A 223 -8.65 -3.31 -9.05
N LEU A 224 -9.04 -4.58 -8.93
CA LEU A 224 -10.06 -4.98 -7.97
C LEU A 224 -9.47 -4.97 -6.57
N VAL A 225 -10.16 -4.31 -5.64
CA VAL A 225 -9.66 -4.12 -4.28
C VAL A 225 -9.89 -5.36 -3.40
N GLY A 226 -8.89 -5.72 -2.59
CA GLY A 226 -8.97 -6.78 -1.59
C GLY A 226 -9.51 -6.33 -0.22
N THR A 227 -9.86 -5.05 -0.11
CA THR A 227 -10.42 -4.38 1.07
C THR A 227 -10.97 -3.01 0.67
N SER A 228 -12.03 -2.54 1.35
CA SER A 228 -12.51 -1.15 1.25
C SER A 228 -11.50 -0.11 1.76
N GLU A 229 -10.44 -0.51 2.49
CA GLU A 229 -9.37 0.37 2.95
C GLU A 229 -8.74 1.17 1.80
N VAL A 230 -8.45 0.52 0.66
CA VAL A 230 -7.80 1.18 -0.49
C VAL A 230 -8.56 2.42 -0.96
N PRO A 231 -9.83 2.30 -1.40
CA PRO A 231 -10.58 3.46 -1.87
C PRO A 231 -10.94 4.43 -0.74
N LEU A 232 -11.07 3.97 0.51
CA LEU A 232 -11.34 4.86 1.65
C LEU A 232 -10.13 5.72 2.00
N ALA A 233 -8.93 5.15 2.03
CA ALA A 233 -7.69 5.88 2.32
C ALA A 233 -7.35 6.86 1.18
N ALA A 234 -7.56 6.44 -0.07
CA ALA A 234 -7.34 7.29 -1.25
C ALA A 234 -8.41 8.40 -1.43
N MET A 235 -9.51 8.37 -0.67
CA MET A 235 -10.62 9.33 -0.81
C MET A 235 -10.18 10.80 -0.66
N HIS A 236 -9.13 11.05 0.12
CA HIS A 236 -8.57 12.38 0.40
C HIS A 236 -7.17 12.56 -0.19
N GLU A 237 -6.80 11.77 -1.19
CA GLU A 237 -5.55 11.96 -1.90
C GLU A 237 -5.47 13.39 -2.48
N ASP A 238 -4.29 14.00 -2.36
CA ASP A 238 -4.02 15.39 -2.76
C ASP A 238 -4.87 16.49 -2.06
N GLU A 239 -5.55 16.14 -0.95
CA GLU A 239 -6.30 17.11 -0.14
C GLU A 239 -5.53 17.59 1.11
N VAL A 240 -5.65 18.89 1.41
CA VAL A 240 -5.24 19.44 2.71
C VAL A 240 -6.45 19.46 3.64
N LEU A 241 -6.47 18.56 4.61
CA LEU A 241 -7.57 18.45 5.56
C LEU A 241 -7.44 19.49 6.70
N PRO A 242 -8.50 20.29 6.97
CA PRO A 242 -8.55 21.13 8.16
C PRO A 242 -8.49 20.30 9.45
N ALA A 243 -7.68 20.74 10.42
CA ALA A 243 -7.47 20.01 11.68
C ALA A 243 -8.75 19.85 12.52
N ASP A 244 -9.68 20.80 12.43
CA ASP A 244 -10.98 20.75 13.10
C ASP A 244 -11.97 19.74 12.49
N ARG A 245 -11.62 19.16 11.33
CA ARG A 245 -12.39 18.08 10.68
C ARG A 245 -11.83 16.69 10.98
N LEU A 246 -10.80 16.58 11.82
CA LEU A 246 -10.20 15.31 12.23
C LEU A 246 -10.73 14.90 13.62
N PRO A 247 -10.88 13.58 13.89
CA PRO A 247 -10.64 12.46 12.98
C PRO A 247 -11.77 12.28 11.95
N ARG A 248 -11.42 11.93 10.72
CA ARG A 248 -12.38 11.33 9.77
C ARG A 248 -12.54 9.85 10.10
N ARG A 249 -13.78 9.38 10.12
CA ARG A 249 -14.13 8.00 10.47
C ARG A 249 -15.12 7.49 9.44
N TYR A 250 -14.74 6.43 8.73
CA TYR A 250 -15.53 5.81 7.67
C TYR A 250 -15.73 4.33 7.95
N ALA A 251 -16.94 3.84 7.69
CA ALA A 251 -17.27 2.41 7.74
C ALA A 251 -17.61 1.97 6.31
N GLY A 252 -16.71 1.21 5.68
CA GLY A 252 -16.78 0.89 4.26
C GLY A 252 -17.30 -0.51 3.99
N TYR A 253 -18.40 -0.66 3.28
CA TYR A 253 -18.84 -1.97 2.80
C TYR A 253 -18.50 -2.18 1.33
N SER A 254 -17.80 -3.27 1.02
CA SER A 254 -17.63 -3.74 -0.36
C SER A 254 -17.43 -5.26 -0.45
N PRO A 255 -17.76 -5.87 -1.61
CA PRO A 255 -17.11 -7.12 -1.98
C PRO A 255 -15.60 -6.85 -2.15
N CYS A 256 -14.80 -7.81 -1.69
CA CYS A 256 -13.34 -7.77 -1.66
C CYS A 256 -12.80 -8.94 -2.47
N PHE A 257 -11.75 -8.69 -3.24
CA PHE A 257 -11.18 -9.64 -4.18
C PHE A 257 -9.71 -9.89 -3.89
N ARG A 258 -9.33 -11.16 -3.67
CA ARG A 258 -7.93 -11.57 -3.43
C ARG A 258 -7.58 -12.79 -4.28
N ARG A 259 -6.39 -12.77 -4.88
CA ARG A 259 -5.89 -13.91 -5.66
C ARG A 259 -5.44 -15.07 -4.78
N GLU A 260 -5.17 -14.82 -3.49
CA GLU A 260 -4.79 -15.85 -2.52
C GLU A 260 -3.61 -16.68 -3.03
N ALA A 261 -2.65 -16.01 -3.69
CA ALA A 261 -1.54 -16.68 -4.33
C ALA A 261 -0.61 -17.28 -3.27
N GLY A 262 0.04 -18.41 -3.59
CA GLY A 262 0.92 -19.09 -2.64
C GLY A 262 0.22 -19.88 -1.51
N THR A 263 -1.11 -19.84 -1.38
CA THR A 263 -1.86 -20.55 -0.32
C THR A 263 -2.26 -22.00 -0.68
N TYR A 264 -1.49 -22.66 -1.55
CA TYR A 264 -1.82 -23.99 -2.06
C TYR A 264 -2.04 -25.01 -0.93
N GLY A 265 -3.26 -25.54 -0.83
CA GLY A 265 -3.62 -26.60 0.11
C GLY A 265 -4.12 -26.16 1.49
N LYS A 266 -4.05 -24.87 1.85
CA LYS A 266 -4.61 -24.32 3.10
C LYS A 266 -6.02 -23.78 2.92
N ASP A 267 -6.92 -24.09 3.85
CA ASP A 267 -8.31 -23.61 3.94
C ASP A 267 -9.04 -23.61 2.59
N THR A 268 -8.98 -24.75 1.88
CA THR A 268 -9.46 -24.85 0.50
C THR A 268 -10.97 -25.01 0.37
N LYS A 269 -11.69 -25.13 1.49
CA LYS A 269 -13.14 -25.35 1.54
C LYS A 269 -13.84 -24.31 2.41
N GLY A 270 -15.05 -23.95 2.02
CA GLY A 270 -15.90 -23.01 2.75
C GLY A 270 -15.55 -21.55 2.49
N LEU A 271 -15.91 -20.71 3.47
CA LEU A 271 -15.87 -19.24 3.34
C LEU A 271 -14.67 -18.55 4.01
N VAL A 272 -13.75 -19.30 4.66
CA VAL A 272 -12.64 -18.68 5.41
C VAL A 272 -11.60 -18.06 4.49
N ARG A 273 -11.31 -18.70 3.35
CA ARG A 273 -10.34 -18.21 2.37
C ARG A 273 -10.88 -18.39 0.94
N VAL A 274 -11.48 -17.33 0.43
CA VAL A 274 -12.17 -17.27 -0.86
C VAL A 274 -11.65 -16.12 -1.72
N HIS A 275 -11.82 -16.20 -3.04
CA HIS A 275 -11.39 -15.14 -3.95
C HIS A 275 -12.27 -13.89 -3.88
N GLN A 276 -13.53 -14.06 -3.48
CA GLN A 276 -14.49 -12.98 -3.29
C GLN A 276 -15.17 -13.16 -1.93
N PHE A 277 -15.15 -12.11 -1.10
CA PHE A 277 -15.85 -12.08 0.19
C PHE A 277 -16.35 -10.66 0.48
N ASP A 278 -17.39 -10.56 1.29
CA ASP A 278 -17.93 -9.28 1.74
C ASP A 278 -17.27 -8.83 3.03
N LYS A 279 -16.93 -7.54 3.12
CA LYS A 279 -16.33 -6.96 4.32
C LYS A 279 -16.92 -5.57 4.61
N VAL A 280 -17.14 -5.30 5.89
CA VAL A 280 -17.29 -3.95 6.43
C VAL A 280 -15.97 -3.60 7.10
N GLU A 281 -15.24 -2.65 6.50
CA GLU A 281 -14.00 -2.05 7.03
C GLU A 281 -14.32 -0.99 8.08
#